data_AF-A0A6P6N3S9-F1
#
_entry.id   AF-A0A6P6N3S9-F1
#
_cell.length_a   1.000
_cell.length_b   1.000
_cell.length_c   1.000
_cell.angle_alpha   90.00
_cell.angle_beta   90.00
_cell.angle_gamma   90.00
#
_symmetry.space_group_name_H-M   'P 1'
#
loop_
_entity.id
_entity.type
_entity.pdbx_description
1 polymer ?
#
loop_
_entity_poly.entity_id
_entity_poly.type
_entity_poly.pdbx_seq_one_letter_code
_entity_poly.pdbx_strand_id
1 'polypeptide(L)'
;MDACTKSEHKLTRESPSNKLLYAKEISTYKKMVDDYYKGIRQMVPVSDQDMNTHLAEVSRSHTDKLNTQVALHQLYQYASKYYDGIISSLEDDPAAQSKQLTLRLQQIAAALENKVTDL
;
A
#
# COMPACT_ATOMS: atom_id res chain seq x y z
N MET A 1 -10.28 16.11 -7.63
CA MET A 1 -10.27 16.07 -6.16
C MET A 1 -11.55 16.64 -5.57
N ASP A 2 -11.95 17.87 -5.89
CA ASP A 2 -13.19 18.49 -5.35
C ASP A 2 -14.48 17.70 -5.66
N ALA A 3 -14.52 16.96 -6.76
CA ALA A 3 -15.64 16.07 -7.09
C ALA A 3 -15.75 14.84 -6.17
N CYS A 4 -14.69 14.45 -5.48
CA CYS A 4 -14.67 13.27 -4.61
C CYS A 4 -14.79 13.62 -3.12
N THR A 5 -14.85 14.92 -2.76
CA THR A 5 -15.11 15.32 -1.36
C THR A 5 -16.60 15.42 -1.10
N LYS A 6 -17.02 14.95 0.08
CA LYS A 6 -18.40 15.11 0.57
C LYS A 6 -18.68 16.52 1.11
N SER A 7 -17.63 17.34 1.28
CA SER A 7 -17.79 18.70 1.77
C SER A 7 -18.36 19.62 0.70
N GLU A 8 -19.44 20.33 1.05
CA GLU A 8 -19.93 21.45 0.25
C GLU A 8 -19.16 22.71 0.61
N HIS A 9 -18.52 23.32 -0.38
CA HIS A 9 -17.80 24.57 -0.19
C HIS A 9 -18.51 25.67 -0.94
N LYS A 10 -18.96 26.69 -0.20
CA LYS A 10 -19.46 27.92 -0.80
C LYS A 10 -18.30 28.64 -1.47
N LEU A 11 -18.50 29.01 -2.74
CA LEU A 11 -17.52 29.79 -3.49
C LEU A 11 -17.57 31.23 -3.01
N THR A 12 -16.41 31.77 -2.68
CA THR A 12 -16.20 33.17 -2.33
C THR A 12 -15.17 33.79 -3.27
N ARG A 13 -15.00 35.12 -3.21
CA ARG A 13 -14.01 35.83 -4.05
C ARG A 13 -12.57 35.41 -3.75
N GLU A 14 -12.34 34.91 -2.54
CA GLU A 14 -11.06 34.40 -2.03
C GLU A 14 -10.84 32.92 -2.37
N SER A 15 -11.83 32.27 -3.00
CA SER A 15 -11.69 30.87 -3.40
C SER A 15 -10.60 30.70 -4.47
N PRO A 16 -9.79 29.63 -4.40
CA PRO A 16 -8.75 29.35 -5.39
C PRO A 16 -9.30 29.29 -6.82
N SER A 17 -8.50 29.75 -7.79
CA SER A 17 -8.94 29.91 -9.19
C SER A 17 -9.48 28.63 -9.83
N ASN A 18 -8.89 27.47 -9.52
CA ASN A 18 -9.38 26.18 -10.02
C ASN A 18 -10.82 25.90 -9.54
N LYS A 19 -11.15 26.26 -8.31
CA LYS A 19 -12.47 26.03 -7.73
C LYS A 19 -13.54 26.94 -8.33
N LEU A 20 -13.16 28.17 -8.64
CA LEU A 20 -14.01 29.12 -9.36
C LEU A 20 -14.21 28.69 -10.82
N LEU A 21 -13.16 28.21 -11.47
CA LEU A 21 -13.20 27.79 -12.88
C LEU A 21 -14.12 26.58 -13.09
N TYR A 22 -14.06 25.58 -12.20
CA TYR A 22 -14.86 24.35 -12.28
C TYR A 22 -16.12 24.38 -11.41
N ALA A 23 -16.49 25.55 -10.90
CA ALA A 23 -17.60 25.75 -9.98
C ALA A 23 -18.91 25.10 -10.43
N LYS A 24 -19.21 25.20 -11.72
CA LYS A 24 -20.47 24.73 -12.31
C LYS A 24 -20.46 23.22 -12.53
N GLU A 25 -19.30 22.67 -12.86
CA GLU A 25 -19.12 21.27 -13.23
C GLU A 25 -18.90 20.37 -12.00
N ILE A 26 -18.33 20.91 -10.91
CA ILE A 26 -18.05 20.13 -9.69
C ILE A 26 -19.31 19.45 -9.14
N SER A 27 -20.46 20.11 -9.15
CA SER A 27 -21.72 19.51 -8.67
C SER A 27 -22.15 18.31 -9.51
N THR A 28 -22.04 18.41 -10.84
CA THR A 28 -22.30 17.29 -11.76
C THR A 28 -21.30 16.16 -11.54
N TYR A 29 -20.00 16.47 -11.40
CA TYR A 29 -18.99 15.43 -11.16
C TYR A 29 -19.16 14.74 -9.81
N LYS A 30 -19.57 15.45 -8.75
CA LYS A 30 -19.93 14.84 -7.46
C LYS A 30 -21.03 13.81 -7.63
N LYS A 31 -22.10 14.15 -8.36
CA LYS A 31 -23.18 13.20 -8.66
C LYS A 31 -22.66 11.98 -9.42
N MET A 32 -21.79 12.17 -10.42
CA MET A 32 -21.17 11.06 -11.15
C MET A 32 -20.34 10.15 -10.24
N VAL A 33 -19.58 10.72 -9.30
CA VAL A 33 -18.78 9.97 -8.31
C VAL A 33 -19.69 9.18 -7.36
N ASP A 34 -20.77 9.80 -6.87
CA ASP A 34 -21.74 9.12 -6.01
C ASP A 34 -22.41 7.95 -6.73
N ASP A 35 -22.86 8.17 -7.97
CA ASP A 35 -23.50 7.14 -8.77
C ASP A 35 -22.50 6.04 -9.19
N TYR A 36 -21.23 6.38 -9.40
CA TYR A 36 -20.16 5.41 -9.63
C TYR A 36 -19.96 4.47 -8.43
N TYR A 37 -19.86 5.00 -7.21
CA TYR A 37 -19.73 4.16 -6.01
C TYR A 37 -20.99 3.35 -5.72
N LYS A 38 -22.19 3.90 -5.96
CA LYS A 38 -23.44 3.13 -5.89
C LYS A 38 -23.43 1.98 -6.89
N GLY A 39 -22.99 2.24 -8.13
CA GLY A 39 -22.85 1.25 -9.17
C GLY A 39 -21.95 0.10 -8.74
N ILE A 40 -20.73 0.40 -8.26
CA ILE A 40 -19.78 -0.61 -7.75
C ILE A 40 -20.41 -1.43 -6.61
N ARG A 41 -21.09 -0.78 -5.66
CA ARG A 41 -21.71 -1.47 -4.52
C ARG A 41 -22.84 -2.42 -4.94
N GLN A 42 -23.52 -2.13 -6.06
CA GLN A 42 -24.60 -2.95 -6.60
C GLN A 42 -24.11 -4.08 -7.52
N MET A 43 -22.83 -4.09 -7.88
CA MET A 43 -22.24 -5.18 -8.68
C MET A 43 -22.22 -6.49 -7.89
N VAL A 44 -22.19 -7.60 -8.63
CA VAL A 44 -22.02 -8.93 -8.04
C VAL A 44 -20.67 -8.98 -7.30
N PRO A 45 -20.63 -9.48 -6.05
CA PRO A 45 -19.38 -9.61 -5.32
C PRO A 45 -18.37 -10.48 -6.07
N VAL A 46 -17.10 -10.07 -6.06
CA VAL A 46 -16.00 -10.88 -6.59
C VAL A 46 -15.69 -11.98 -5.59
N SER A 47 -15.60 -13.23 -6.06
CA SER A 47 -15.23 -14.36 -5.20
C SER A 47 -13.73 -14.32 -4.86
N ASP A 48 -13.34 -14.91 -3.73
CA ASP A 48 -11.93 -15.06 -3.37
C ASP A 48 -11.14 -15.84 -4.43
N GLN A 49 -11.79 -16.81 -5.09
CA GLN A 49 -11.17 -17.60 -6.15
C GLN A 49 -10.87 -16.74 -7.39
N ASP A 50 -11.82 -15.92 -7.83
CA ASP A 50 -11.64 -15.04 -8.99
C ASP A 50 -10.56 -13.99 -8.69
N MET A 51 -10.59 -13.41 -7.48
CA MET A 51 -9.59 -12.45 -7.04
C MET A 51 -8.19 -13.08 -7.02
N ASN A 52 -8.04 -14.26 -6.42
CA ASN A 52 -6.76 -14.96 -6.36
C ASN A 52 -6.25 -15.36 -7.75
N THR A 53 -7.15 -15.77 -8.65
CA THR A 53 -6.81 -16.09 -10.04
C THR A 53 -6.25 -14.86 -10.74
N HIS A 54 -6.94 -13.72 -10.63
CA HIS A 54 -6.50 -12.46 -11.22
C HIS A 54 -5.14 -11.99 -10.66
N LEU A 55 -4.96 -12.03 -9.33
CA LEU A 55 -3.69 -11.67 -8.68
C LEU A 55 -2.53 -12.58 -9.12
N ALA A 56 -2.79 -13.88 -9.30
CA ALA A 56 -1.78 -14.83 -9.76
C ALA A 56 -1.38 -14.58 -11.22
N GLU A 57 -2.33 -14.21 -12.09
CA GLU A 57 -2.04 -13.83 -13.48
C GLU A 57 -1.20 -12.57 -13.58
N VAL A 58 -1.55 -11.52 -12.81
CA VAL A 58 -0.76 -10.29 -12.74
C VAL A 58 0.65 -10.57 -12.22
N SER A 59 0.78 -11.39 -11.17
CA SER A 59 2.07 -11.79 -10.61
C SER A 59 2.95 -12.48 -11.65
N ARG A 60 2.42 -13.50 -12.35
CA ARG A 60 3.16 -14.24 -13.37
C ARG A 60 3.62 -13.35 -14.53
N SER A 61 2.82 -12.36 -14.92
CA SER A 61 3.10 -11.50 -16.08
C SER A 61 4.10 -10.36 -15.81
N HIS A 62 4.51 -10.16 -14.54
CA HIS A 62 5.37 -9.03 -14.15
C HIS A 62 6.54 -9.42 -13.25
N THR A 63 6.64 -10.66 -12.77
CA THR A 63 7.68 -11.08 -11.81
C THR A 63 9.10 -10.88 -12.37
N ASP A 64 9.30 -11.13 -13.65
CA ASP A 64 10.57 -10.99 -14.37
C ASP A 64 10.96 -9.54 -14.66
N LYS A 65 10.03 -8.59 -14.49
CA LYS A 65 10.24 -7.15 -14.76
C LYS A 65 10.73 -6.39 -13.54
N LEU A 66 10.77 -7.02 -12.37
CA LEU A 66 11.11 -6.39 -11.11
C LEU A 66 12.49 -6.82 -10.62
N ASN A 67 13.30 -5.85 -10.20
CA ASN A 67 14.56 -6.14 -9.51
C ASN A 67 14.28 -6.41 -8.02
N THR A 68 13.87 -7.65 -7.73
CA THR A 68 13.55 -8.12 -6.37
C THR A 68 14.76 -8.06 -5.44
N GLN A 69 15.97 -8.30 -5.92
CA GLN A 69 17.17 -8.26 -5.09
C GLN A 69 17.45 -6.85 -4.54
N VAL A 70 17.36 -5.83 -5.40
CA VAL A 70 17.55 -4.43 -4.95
C VAL A 70 16.44 -4.01 -3.99
N ALA A 71 15.19 -4.37 -4.28
CA ALA A 71 14.07 -4.07 -3.38
C ALA A 71 14.26 -4.73 -2.00
N LEU A 72 14.67 -6.00 -1.95
CA LEU A 72 14.94 -6.71 -0.71
C LEU A 72 16.08 -6.07 0.09
N HIS A 73 17.15 -5.63 -0.58
CA HIS A 73 18.24 -4.95 0.10
C HIS A 73 17.79 -3.62 0.73
N GLN A 74 17.00 -2.82 -0.01
CA GLN A 74 16.44 -1.57 0.52
C GLN A 74 15.49 -1.81 1.70
N LEU A 75 14.62 -2.83 1.61
CA LEU A 75 13.74 -3.22 2.72
C LEU A 75 14.55 -3.66 3.95
N TYR A 76 15.62 -4.42 3.76
CA TYR A 76 16.50 -4.81 4.87
C TYR A 76 17.18 -3.60 5.52
N GLN A 77 17.58 -2.58 4.78
CA GLN A 77 18.14 -1.35 5.37
C GLN A 77 17.15 -0.70 6.36
N TYR A 78 15.85 -0.69 6.04
CA TYR A 78 14.82 -0.25 6.98
C TYR A 78 14.69 -1.19 8.19
N ALA A 79 14.71 -2.51 7.97
CA ALA A 79 14.64 -3.48 9.05
C ALA A 79 15.84 -3.38 10.02
N SER A 80 17.05 -3.17 9.49
CA SER A 80 18.26 -2.94 10.28
C SER A 80 18.18 -1.63 11.08
N LYS A 81 17.68 -0.55 10.47
CA LYS A 81 17.50 0.74 11.17
C LYS A 81 16.58 0.65 12.40
N TYR A 82 15.54 -0.18 12.33
CA TYR A 82 14.55 -0.35 13.40
C TYR A 82 14.65 -1.71 14.09
N TYR A 83 15.83 -2.32 14.06
CA TYR A 83 16.04 -3.71 14.43
C TYR A 83 15.50 -4.04 15.83
N ASP A 84 15.90 -3.29 16.86
CA ASP A 84 15.48 -3.54 18.25
C ASP A 84 13.96 -3.45 18.43
N GLY A 85 13.31 -2.48 17.77
CA GLY A 85 11.86 -2.33 17.81
C GLY A 85 11.12 -3.48 17.13
N ILE A 86 11.67 -3.99 16.03
CA ILE A 86 11.13 -5.17 15.34
C ILE A 86 11.31 -6.42 16.20
N ILE A 87 12.50 -6.63 16.78
CA ILE A 87 12.77 -7.78 17.67
C ILE A 87 11.81 -7.78 18.85
N SER A 88 11.66 -6.65 19.56
CA SER A 88 10.69 -6.53 20.66
C SER A 88 9.28 -6.88 20.21
N SER A 89 8.85 -6.38 19.04
CA SER A 89 7.51 -6.67 18.52
C SER A 89 7.31 -8.15 18.16
N LEU A 90 8.35 -8.83 17.67
CA LEU A 90 8.32 -10.27 17.35
C LEU A 90 8.37 -11.13 18.61
N GLU A 91 9.02 -10.66 19.66
CA GLU A 91 9.04 -11.30 20.97
C GLU A 91 7.73 -11.11 21.72
N ASP A 92 6.99 -10.02 21.50
CA ASP A 92 5.69 -9.80 22.16
C ASP A 92 4.53 -10.57 21.49
N ASP A 93 4.66 -10.95 20.21
CA ASP A 93 3.63 -11.66 19.45
C ASP A 93 3.75 -13.21 19.56
N PRO A 94 2.78 -13.92 20.17
CA PRO A 94 2.80 -15.38 20.28
C PRO A 94 2.84 -16.10 18.92
N ALA A 95 2.23 -15.54 17.88
CA ALA A 95 2.25 -16.14 16.55
C ALA A 95 3.63 -16.04 15.90
N ALA A 96 4.33 -14.93 16.13
CA ALA A 96 5.71 -14.72 15.70
C ALA A 96 6.68 -15.62 16.45
N GLN A 97 6.52 -15.75 17.77
CA GLN A 97 7.28 -16.67 18.61
C GLN A 97 7.12 -18.12 18.14
N SER A 98 5.89 -18.57 17.92
CA SER A 98 5.58 -19.93 17.44
C SER A 98 6.28 -20.25 16.11
N LYS A 99 6.44 -19.25 15.25
CA LYS A 99 7.15 -19.36 13.95
C LYS A 99 8.64 -19.06 14.03
N GLN A 100 9.16 -18.76 15.22
CA GLN A 100 10.56 -18.39 15.47
C GLN A 100 11.04 -17.22 14.60
N LEU A 101 10.19 -16.21 14.38
CA LEU A 101 10.49 -15.10 13.46
C LEU A 101 11.68 -14.25 13.93
N THR A 102 11.83 -14.05 15.24
CA THR A 102 12.99 -13.36 15.83
C THR A 102 14.31 -14.02 15.41
N LEU A 103 14.39 -15.34 15.56
CA LEU A 103 15.57 -16.12 15.19
C LEU A 103 15.87 -16.03 13.68
N ARG A 104 14.83 -16.09 12.84
CA ARG A 104 15.00 -15.97 11.38
C ARG A 104 15.54 -14.60 10.98
N LEU A 105 15.06 -13.53 11.61
CA LEU A 105 15.56 -12.18 11.36
C LEU A 105 17.01 -12.02 11.81
N GLN A 106 17.37 -12.54 12.98
CA GLN A 106 18.76 -12.58 13.47
C GLN A 106 19.70 -13.30 12.49
N GLN A 107 19.27 -14.44 11.95
CA GLN A 107 20.04 -15.20 10.96
C GLN A 107 20.25 -14.41 9.66
N ILE A 108 19.21 -13.71 9.18
CA ILE A 108 19.30 -12.84 8.00
C ILE A 108 20.28 -11.70 8.25
N ALA A 109 20.19 -11.03 9.41
CA ALA A 109 21.10 -9.93 9.76
C ALA A 109 22.55 -10.40 9.81
N ALA A 110 22.84 -11.50 10.51
CA ALA A 110 24.19 -12.07 10.58
C ALA A 110 24.74 -12.44 9.19
N ALA A 111 23.92 -13.03 8.32
CA ALA A 111 24.34 -13.41 6.97
C ALA A 111 24.63 -12.21 6.05
N LEU A 112 23.96 -11.07 6.26
CA LEU A 112 24.15 -9.86 5.48
C LEU A 112 25.29 -9.00 5.99
N GLU A 113 25.51 -8.94 7.31
CA GLU A 113 26.62 -8.20 7.92
C GLU A 113 27.97 -8.87 7.66
N ASN A 114 28.05 -10.20 7.73
CA ASN A 114 29.28 -10.94 7.39
C ASN A 114 29.70 -10.78 5.92
N LYS A 115 28.77 -10.46 5.02
CA LYS A 115 29.09 -10.18 3.60
C LYS A 115 29.62 -8.76 3.38
N VAL A 116 29.42 -7.83 4.31
CA VAL A 116 29.91 -6.46 4.21
C VAL A 116 31.40 -6.37 4.60
N THR A 117 31.90 -7.31 5.40
CA THR A 117 33.31 -7.34 5.85
C THR A 117 34.29 -8.01 4.88
N ASP A 118 33.81 -8.70 3.85
CA ASP A 118 34.63 -9.41 2.85
C ASP A 118 34.88 -8.60 1.54
N LEU A 119 34.67 -7.28 1.57
CA LEU A 119 34.91 -6.33 0.47
C LEU A 119 35.90 -5.23 0.91
#